data_AF-A0A7C3BP59-F1
#
_entry.id   AF-A0A7C3BP59-F1
#
_cell.length_a   1.000
_cell.length_b   1.000
_cell.length_c   1.000
_cell.angle_alpha   90.00
_cell.angle_beta   90.00
_cell.angle_gamma   90.00
#
_symmetry.space_group_name_H-M   'P 1'
#
loop_
_entity.id
_entity.type
_entity.pdbx_description
1 polymer ?
#
loop_
_entity_poly.entity_id
_entity_poly.type
_entity_poly.pdbx_seq_one_letter_code
_entity_poly.pdbx_strand_id
1 'polypeptide(L)'
;PQIDRLEGQLALFGYRWEEGASGAEATLIWEDLGQSDNPLAIRLWGGGASSEWFSCRQTDKERGRQGEGERGAESQPAAVSGQQFALSLPNGLAVGEVMESVCRISSAELPTGLYSLQIGAQDEAGNWQTLDFGGGRSAIQVQADGSITRVSPEVAFAQLADEALPAAATRLPRAYDQKVRLLAYQAEANPAAPGDKLALTLYWQAVEPLKQETHVTIQAFLGENRVALLNGEPSQPATSWQPGEVIADAWTIPLPADLPAPALLRLDVGLFYPDTLVPLQAQNLQSEDVPGAITRIRLLPKLWQTYAGEHPLNFTFGDAVHLNGYEITRAKDGSSLDITLYWKSLAPLESDYTAFVHLLRPDGSLAAQSDVAPAKGLYPTSAWQPGENAQSYHHLTLAPDLPPGEYTLLAGMYRPDNWERLPALDAAGNALPDNAATIGNLKLK
;
A
#
# COMPACT_ATOMS: atom_id res chain seq x y z
N PRO A 1 8.41 9.70 -31.78
CA PRO A 1 7.27 10.51 -31.31
C PRO A 1 6.04 9.62 -31.10
N GLN A 2 5.68 9.33 -29.85
CA GLN A 2 4.33 8.89 -29.58
C GLN A 2 3.42 10.10 -29.75
N ILE A 3 2.36 9.94 -30.52
CA ILE A 3 1.33 10.96 -30.69
C ILE A 3 0.28 10.65 -29.63
N ASP A 4 0.12 11.52 -28.65
CA ASP A 4 -1.01 11.45 -27.75
C ASP A 4 -2.13 12.35 -28.28
N ARG A 5 -3.36 11.91 -28.09
CA ARG A 5 -4.53 12.57 -28.66
C ARG A 5 -5.55 12.81 -27.56
N LEU A 6 -6.01 14.04 -27.49
CA LEU A 6 -7.27 14.32 -26.84
C LEU A 6 -8.35 14.24 -27.93
N GLU A 7 -9.21 13.23 -27.84
CA GLU A 7 -10.16 12.91 -28.91
C GLU A 7 -11.00 14.13 -29.30
N GLY A 8 -11.01 14.44 -30.59
CA GLY A 8 -11.77 15.54 -31.15
C GLY A 8 -11.22 16.95 -30.86
N GLN A 9 -10.11 17.08 -30.11
CA GLN A 9 -9.56 18.39 -29.75
C GLN A 9 -8.16 18.62 -30.31
N LEU A 10 -7.18 17.81 -29.94
CA LEU A 10 -5.79 18.00 -30.40
C LEU A 10 -4.98 16.71 -30.46
N ALA A 11 -3.96 16.69 -31.31
CA ALA A 11 -2.92 15.68 -31.32
C ALA A 11 -1.56 16.30 -31.00
N LEU A 12 -0.86 15.75 -30.04
CA LEU A 12 0.41 16.28 -29.59
C LEU A 12 1.56 15.42 -30.13
N PHE A 13 2.48 16.02 -30.88
CA PHE A 13 3.56 15.30 -31.55
C PHE A 13 4.85 15.24 -30.74
N GLY A 14 5.09 16.24 -29.89
CA GLY A 14 6.30 16.35 -29.09
C GLY A 14 6.56 17.77 -28.62
N TYR A 15 7.77 18.00 -28.10
CA TYR A 15 8.21 19.31 -27.67
C TYR A 15 9.71 19.51 -27.90
N ARG A 16 10.14 20.77 -27.90
CA ARG A 16 11.53 21.18 -27.77
C ARG A 16 11.74 21.82 -26.41
N TRP A 17 12.92 21.64 -25.85
CA TRP A 17 13.30 22.19 -24.56
C TRP A 17 14.55 23.05 -24.72
N GLU A 18 14.48 24.28 -24.25
CA GLU A 18 15.60 25.22 -24.26
C GLU A 18 15.89 25.67 -22.82
N GLU A 19 17.12 25.42 -22.38
CA GLU A 19 17.60 25.79 -21.05
C GLU A 19 18.16 27.22 -21.08
N GLY A 20 17.79 28.02 -20.08
CA GLY A 20 18.29 29.37 -19.88
C GLY A 20 18.89 29.54 -18.49
N ALA A 21 19.71 30.59 -18.32
CA ALA A 21 20.36 30.88 -17.04
C ALA A 21 19.38 31.23 -15.90
N SER A 22 18.15 31.64 -16.23
CA SER A 22 17.13 32.06 -15.25
C SER A 22 15.78 31.36 -15.43
N GLY A 23 15.73 30.28 -16.21
CA GLY A 23 14.47 29.59 -16.52
C GLY A 23 14.62 28.58 -17.65
N ALA A 24 13.49 28.10 -18.15
CA ALA A 24 13.44 27.21 -19.30
C ALA A 24 12.25 27.53 -20.20
N GLU A 25 12.36 27.18 -21.47
CA GLU A 25 11.30 27.29 -22.45
C GLU A 25 10.96 25.90 -23.01
N ALA A 26 9.69 25.52 -22.94
CA ALA A 26 9.15 24.30 -23.53
C ALA A 26 8.26 24.68 -24.72
N THR A 27 8.68 24.32 -25.93
CA THR A 27 7.92 24.57 -27.16
C THR A 27 7.18 23.31 -27.57
N LEU A 28 5.87 23.28 -27.37
CA LEU A 28 4.99 22.15 -27.67
C LEU A 28 4.60 22.17 -29.15
N ILE A 29 4.65 21.01 -29.80
CA ILE A 29 4.32 20.83 -31.22
C ILE A 29 3.07 19.94 -31.30
N TRP A 30 1.97 20.48 -31.85
CA TRP A 30 0.66 19.83 -31.81
C TRP A 30 -0.18 20.14 -33.07
N GLU A 31 -1.24 19.37 -33.31
CA GLU A 31 -2.24 19.52 -34.37
C GLU A 31 -3.59 19.85 -33.75
N ASP A 32 -4.30 20.85 -34.27
CA ASP A 32 -5.70 21.07 -33.92
C ASP A 32 -6.58 20.02 -34.63
N LEU A 33 -7.30 19.21 -33.85
CA LEU A 33 -8.20 18.17 -34.37
C LEU A 33 -9.68 18.58 -34.32
N GLY A 34 -10.01 19.77 -33.83
CA GLY A 34 -11.39 20.23 -33.72
C GLY A 34 -11.71 21.02 -32.46
N GLN A 35 -10.92 22.03 -32.09
CA GLN A 35 -11.29 23.13 -31.18
C GLN A 35 -10.14 24.14 -31.09
N SER A 36 -10.29 25.31 -31.73
CA SER A 36 -9.15 26.21 -32.03
C SER A 36 -8.53 26.93 -30.84
N ASP A 37 -9.19 26.93 -29.68
CA ASP A 37 -8.85 27.86 -28.61
C ASP A 37 -8.40 27.16 -27.31
N ASN A 38 -8.19 25.83 -27.30
CA ASN A 38 -7.81 25.14 -26.07
C ASN A 38 -6.41 25.59 -25.63
N PRO A 39 -6.29 26.37 -24.52
CA PRO A 39 -4.99 26.81 -24.07
C PRO A 39 -4.22 25.60 -23.59
N LEU A 40 -3.02 25.39 -24.16
CA LEU A 40 -2.05 24.48 -23.58
C LEU A 40 -1.43 25.14 -22.35
N ALA A 41 -1.15 24.36 -21.31
CA ALA A 41 -0.41 24.80 -20.15
C ALA A 41 0.50 23.70 -19.62
N ILE A 42 1.41 24.09 -18.74
CA ILE A 42 2.26 23.16 -17.99
C ILE A 42 2.01 23.30 -16.50
N ARG A 43 2.24 22.23 -15.75
CA ARG A 43 2.16 22.21 -14.28
C ARG A 43 3.35 21.46 -13.72
N LEU A 44 3.83 21.89 -12.56
CA LEU A 44 4.94 21.29 -11.86
C LEU A 44 4.46 20.70 -10.54
N TRP A 45 4.92 19.50 -10.19
CA TRP A 45 4.70 18.93 -8.86
C TRP A 45 6.05 18.59 -8.22
N GLY A 46 6.24 19.07 -7.00
CA GLY A 46 7.48 18.90 -6.23
C GLY A 46 7.31 19.42 -4.80
N GLY A 47 8.08 18.89 -3.86
CA GLY A 47 7.94 19.25 -2.44
C GLY A 47 6.55 18.95 -1.85
N GLY A 48 5.81 17.99 -2.43
CA GLY A 48 4.49 17.56 -1.95
C GLY A 48 3.30 18.42 -2.42
N ALA A 49 3.51 19.39 -3.31
CA ALA A 49 2.44 20.23 -3.84
C ALA A 49 2.56 20.46 -5.35
N SER A 50 1.42 20.69 -6.00
CA SER A 50 1.35 21.15 -7.38
C SER A 50 1.44 22.67 -7.47
N SER A 51 2.09 23.19 -8.51
CA SER A 51 1.97 24.57 -8.93
C SER A 51 0.60 24.85 -9.56
N GLU A 52 0.28 26.13 -9.75
CA GLU A 52 -0.75 26.54 -10.70
C GLU A 52 -0.36 26.15 -12.15
N TRP A 53 -1.33 26.17 -13.05
CA TRP A 53 -1.08 25.94 -14.49
C TRP A 53 -0.45 27.18 -15.14
N PHE A 54 0.69 27.00 -15.79
CA PHE A 54 1.35 28.03 -16.57
C PHE A 54 0.90 27.96 -18.03
N SER A 55 0.06 28.90 -18.46
CA SER A 55 -0.43 28.94 -19.84
C SER A 55 0.69 29.16 -20.85
N CYS A 56 0.68 28.37 -21.91
CA CYS A 56 1.57 28.49 -23.05
C CYS A 56 1.03 29.55 -24.02
N ARG A 57 1.92 30.33 -24.64
CA ARG A 57 1.56 31.27 -25.69
C ARG A 57 1.76 30.62 -27.05
N GLN A 58 0.72 30.63 -27.87
CA GLN A 58 0.82 30.20 -29.27
C GLN A 58 1.74 31.17 -30.03
N THR A 59 2.62 30.64 -30.88
CA THR A 59 3.48 31.46 -31.74
C THR A 59 2.89 31.52 -33.14
N ASP A 60 2.63 32.73 -33.65
CA ASP A 60 2.26 32.94 -35.05
C ASP A 60 3.41 32.48 -35.96
N LYS A 61 3.19 31.48 -36.82
CA LYS A 61 4.15 31.14 -37.87
C LYS A 61 4.18 32.28 -38.90
N GLU A 62 5.09 33.24 -38.75
CA GLU A 62 5.43 34.18 -39.82
C GLU A 62 6.07 33.44 -41.02
N ARG A 63 5.24 33.17 -42.02
CA ARG A 63 5.46 33.22 -43.48
C ARG A 63 6.93 33.33 -43.96
N GLY A 64 7.65 32.22 -44.00
CA GLY A 64 8.94 32.13 -44.70
C GLY A 64 8.79 31.80 -46.20
N ARG A 65 8.74 32.80 -47.09
CA ARG A 65 9.37 32.69 -48.43
C ARG A 65 9.54 34.06 -49.14
N GLN A 66 10.77 34.57 -48.99
CA GLN A 66 11.58 35.36 -49.93
C GLN A 66 10.88 36.25 -50.97
N GLY A 67 11.03 37.56 -50.77
CA GLY A 67 11.07 38.53 -51.86
C GLY A 67 12.47 38.55 -52.48
N GLU A 68 12.58 38.14 -53.74
CA GLU A 68 13.57 38.65 -54.68
C GLU A 68 12.81 39.44 -55.73
N GLY A 69 13.11 40.72 -55.83
CA GLY A 69 12.51 41.60 -56.82
C GLY A 69 13.20 41.44 -58.16
N GLU A 70 12.43 41.41 -59.24
CA GLU A 70 12.89 41.86 -60.54
C GLU A 70 11.71 42.33 -61.40
N ARG A 71 11.95 43.44 -62.11
CA ARG A 71 10.99 44.21 -62.90
C ARG A 71 10.80 43.56 -64.27
N GLY A 72 9.58 43.56 -64.79
CA GLY A 72 9.28 43.25 -66.20
C GLY A 72 7.82 43.55 -66.55
N ALA A 73 7.60 44.30 -67.62
CA ALA A 73 6.39 45.03 -67.97
C ALA A 73 5.27 44.22 -68.65
N GLU A 74 4.06 44.81 -68.63
CA GLU A 74 2.90 44.69 -69.56
C GLU A 74 2.23 43.28 -69.68
N SER A 75 0.91 43.09 -69.62
CA SER A 75 -0.23 43.89 -70.04
C SER A 75 -1.56 43.41 -69.40
N GLN A 76 -2.42 44.35 -68.98
CA GLN A 76 -3.87 44.20 -68.78
C GLN A 76 -4.63 44.33 -70.13
N PRO A 77 -5.95 44.02 -70.29
CA PRO A 77 -7.06 44.26 -69.35
C PRO A 77 -8.15 43.16 -69.30
N ALA A 78 -9.02 43.11 -68.28
CA ALA A 78 -10.34 43.76 -68.35
C ALA A 78 -11.02 43.86 -66.96
N ALA A 79 -11.77 44.95 -66.81
CA ALA A 79 -12.39 45.47 -65.61
C ALA A 79 -13.71 44.79 -65.21
N VAL A 80 -14.03 44.80 -63.91
CA VAL A 80 -15.27 45.40 -63.36
C VAL A 80 -14.96 45.99 -61.97
N SER A 81 -15.39 47.23 -61.76
CA SER A 81 -15.29 48.00 -60.52
C SER A 81 -16.52 47.77 -59.62
N GLY A 82 -16.29 47.58 -58.33
CA GLY A 82 -17.29 47.70 -57.27
C GLY A 82 -16.61 47.67 -55.89
N GLN A 83 -16.49 48.83 -55.25
CA GLN A 83 -15.89 49.04 -53.93
C GLN A 83 -16.59 48.23 -52.83
N GLN A 84 -15.82 47.62 -51.90
CA GLN A 84 -16.01 47.84 -50.46
C GLN A 84 -14.84 47.31 -49.61
N PHE A 85 -14.69 47.97 -48.48
CA PHE A 85 -13.60 48.00 -47.52
C PHE A 85 -13.46 46.74 -46.66
N ALA A 86 -12.31 46.70 -45.97
CA ALA A 86 -11.97 45.93 -44.78
C ALA A 86 -11.40 44.53 -45.00
N LEU A 87 -10.06 44.47 -45.00
CA LEU A 87 -9.30 43.35 -44.44
C LEU A 87 -9.88 43.06 -43.04
N SER A 88 -10.68 42.00 -42.95
CA SER A 88 -10.91 41.27 -41.71
C SER A 88 -10.44 39.85 -41.97
N LEU A 89 -9.29 39.50 -41.40
CA LEU A 89 -8.94 38.10 -41.17
C LEU A 89 -9.86 37.62 -40.05
N PRO A 90 -10.69 36.58 -40.24
CA PRO A 90 -11.29 35.91 -39.11
C PRO A 90 -10.18 35.16 -38.37
N ASN A 91 -10.04 35.43 -37.08
CA ASN A 91 -9.40 34.51 -36.15
C ASN A 91 -10.08 33.14 -36.27
N GLY A 92 -9.30 32.10 -36.51
CA GLY A 92 -9.77 30.72 -36.52
C GLY A 92 -8.67 29.79 -37.05
N LEU A 93 -8.24 28.83 -36.23
CA LEU A 93 -7.30 27.78 -36.64
C LEU A 93 -7.98 26.81 -37.60
N ALA A 94 -7.22 26.30 -38.57
CA ALA A 94 -7.71 25.26 -39.46
C ALA A 94 -7.50 23.87 -38.85
N VAL A 95 -8.54 23.03 -38.85
CA VAL A 95 -8.42 21.61 -38.45
C VAL A 95 -7.34 20.93 -39.29
N GLY A 96 -6.40 20.26 -38.62
CA GLY A 96 -5.24 19.60 -39.21
C GLY A 96 -3.98 20.47 -39.31
N GLU A 97 -4.02 21.71 -38.82
CA GLU A 97 -2.84 22.59 -38.81
C GLU A 97 -1.89 22.25 -37.67
N VAL A 98 -0.58 22.12 -37.99
CA VAL A 98 0.47 21.88 -36.99
C VAL A 98 0.96 23.21 -36.41
N MET A 99 0.74 23.39 -35.11
CA MET A 99 1.03 24.57 -34.33
C MET A 99 2.21 24.39 -33.37
N GLU A 100 2.77 25.53 -32.94
CA GLU A 100 3.75 25.59 -31.85
C GLU A 100 3.23 26.49 -30.73
N SER A 101 3.30 26.01 -29.49
CA SER A 101 2.95 26.77 -28.28
C SER A 101 4.13 26.79 -27.33
N VAL A 102 4.51 27.98 -26.86
CA VAL A 102 5.69 28.22 -26.03
C VAL A 102 5.27 28.41 -24.57
N CYS A 103 5.76 27.54 -23.70
CA CYS A 103 5.54 27.58 -22.26
C CYS A 103 6.83 28.02 -21.58
N ARG A 104 6.80 29.17 -20.88
CA ARG A 104 7.97 29.70 -20.17
C ARG A 104 7.91 29.36 -18.70
N ILE A 105 8.99 28.80 -18.18
CA ILE A 105 9.15 28.46 -16.77
C ILE A 105 10.18 29.42 -16.19
N SER A 106 9.76 30.25 -15.24
CA SER A 106 10.64 31.15 -14.50
C SER A 106 11.15 30.46 -13.25
N SER A 107 12.48 30.41 -13.07
CA SER A 107 13.06 29.90 -11.82
C SER A 107 12.78 30.80 -10.61
N ALA A 108 12.46 32.07 -10.82
CA ALA A 108 12.18 33.02 -9.74
C ALA A 108 10.93 32.66 -8.92
N GLU A 109 10.03 31.85 -9.50
CA GLU A 109 8.78 31.42 -8.89
C GLU A 109 8.87 29.99 -8.34
N LEU A 110 10.04 29.34 -8.46
CA LEU A 110 10.23 27.95 -8.10
C LEU A 110 11.38 27.80 -7.08
N PRO A 111 11.12 27.16 -5.93
CA PRO A 111 12.20 26.74 -5.04
C PRO A 111 13.22 25.84 -5.75
N THR A 112 14.44 25.78 -5.21
CA THR A 112 15.43 24.78 -5.63
C THR A 112 14.90 23.38 -5.28
N GLY A 113 14.90 22.46 -6.25
CA GLY A 113 14.36 21.13 -6.05
C GLY A 113 14.07 20.38 -7.35
N LEU A 114 13.64 19.13 -7.19
CA LEU A 114 13.11 18.31 -8.27
C LEU A 114 11.63 18.60 -8.49
N TYR A 115 11.21 18.49 -9.75
CA TYR A 115 9.81 18.61 -10.13
C TYR A 115 9.46 17.61 -11.23
N SER A 116 8.29 16.99 -11.13
CA SER A 116 7.65 16.35 -12.28
C SER A 116 6.96 17.41 -13.13
N LEU A 117 7.15 17.37 -14.43
CA LEU A 117 6.54 18.27 -15.41
C LEU A 117 5.35 17.60 -16.08
N GLN A 118 4.20 18.24 -15.97
CA GLN A 118 2.95 17.85 -16.60
C GLN A 118 2.56 18.90 -17.64
N ILE A 119 1.82 18.46 -18.65
CA ILE A 119 1.32 19.32 -19.71
C ILE A 119 -0.17 19.03 -19.86
N GLY A 120 -0.97 20.06 -20.03
CA GLY A 120 -2.41 19.92 -20.11
C GLY A 120 -3.04 20.83 -21.14
N ALA A 121 -4.28 20.51 -21.47
CA ALA A 121 -5.19 21.27 -22.30
C ALA A 121 -6.52 21.42 -21.57
N GLN A 122 -7.26 22.49 -21.80
CA GLN A 122 -8.61 22.60 -21.27
C GLN A 122 -9.60 21.83 -22.16
N ASP A 123 -10.59 21.18 -21.54
CA ASP A 123 -11.76 20.65 -22.22
C ASP A 123 -12.80 21.73 -22.54
N GLU A 124 -13.89 21.36 -23.21
CA GLU A 124 -15.00 22.28 -23.55
C GLU A 124 -15.64 22.96 -22.32
N ALA A 125 -15.55 22.33 -21.15
CA ALA A 125 -16.07 22.86 -19.90
C ALA A 125 -15.04 23.75 -19.16
N GLY A 126 -13.84 23.92 -19.71
CA GLY A 126 -12.74 24.70 -19.14
C GLY A 126 -11.92 23.95 -18.08
N ASN A 127 -12.12 22.65 -17.90
CA ASN A 127 -11.35 21.84 -16.95
C ASN A 127 -10.02 21.43 -17.58
N TRP A 128 -8.94 21.50 -16.81
CA TRP A 128 -7.63 21.03 -17.26
C TRP A 128 -7.58 19.50 -17.34
N GLN A 129 -7.28 18.99 -18.52
CA GLN A 129 -6.94 17.59 -18.77
C GLN A 129 -5.45 17.48 -19.07
N THR A 130 -4.79 16.48 -18.52
CA THR A 130 -3.36 16.25 -18.76
C THR A 130 -3.16 15.46 -20.04
N LEU A 131 -2.20 15.87 -20.84
CA LEU A 131 -1.75 15.20 -22.05
C LEU A 131 -0.51 14.34 -21.74
N ASP A 132 -0.46 13.12 -22.26
CA ASP A 132 0.66 12.21 -22.12
C ASP A 132 1.78 12.56 -23.13
N PHE A 133 2.97 12.89 -22.64
CA PHE A 133 4.17 13.02 -23.48
C PHE A 133 5.08 11.80 -23.38
N GLY A 134 5.18 11.03 -24.46
CA GLY A 134 6.22 9.99 -24.59
C GLY A 134 6.24 9.01 -23.41
N GLY A 135 5.06 8.56 -22.97
CA GLY A 135 4.88 7.72 -21.77
C GLY A 135 4.81 8.52 -20.47
N GLY A 136 4.38 9.79 -20.53
CA GLY A 136 3.92 10.62 -19.43
C GLY A 136 5.01 11.20 -18.54
N ARG A 137 6.26 11.09 -18.96
CA ARG A 137 7.42 11.16 -18.05
C ARG A 137 8.33 12.32 -18.42
N SER A 138 8.18 13.45 -17.74
CA SER A 138 9.14 14.55 -17.79
C SER A 138 9.43 15.06 -16.39
N ALA A 139 10.70 15.38 -16.13
CA ALA A 139 11.13 15.93 -14.86
C ALA A 139 12.24 16.95 -15.06
N ILE A 140 12.27 17.94 -14.17
CA ILE A 140 13.24 19.03 -14.16
C ILE A 140 13.86 19.17 -12.78
N GLN A 141 15.07 19.71 -12.75
CA GLN A 141 15.75 20.14 -11.53
C GLN A 141 15.94 21.66 -11.62
N VAL A 142 15.44 22.37 -10.62
CA VAL A 142 15.80 23.77 -10.37
C VAL A 142 17.03 23.78 -9.48
N GLN A 143 18.11 24.40 -9.95
CA GLN A 143 19.39 24.50 -9.25
C GLN A 143 19.43 25.71 -8.32
N ALA A 144 20.42 25.77 -7.42
CA ALA A 144 20.59 26.88 -6.50
C ALA A 144 20.94 28.22 -7.19
N ASP A 145 21.49 28.16 -8.40
CA ASP A 145 21.81 29.33 -9.23
C ASP A 145 20.63 29.79 -10.11
N GLY A 146 19.46 29.14 -10.00
CA GLY A 146 18.27 29.43 -10.79
C GLY A 146 18.24 28.78 -12.17
N SER A 147 19.28 28.03 -12.56
CA SER A 147 19.22 27.25 -13.80
C SER A 147 18.22 26.09 -13.68
N ILE A 148 17.52 25.79 -14.78
CA ILE A 148 16.57 24.67 -14.86
C ILE A 148 17.09 23.67 -15.88
N THR A 149 17.32 22.43 -15.43
CA THR A 149 17.85 21.36 -16.28
C THR A 149 16.89 20.19 -16.36
N ARG A 150 16.82 19.51 -17.50
CA ARG A 150 16.08 18.24 -17.59
C ARG A 150 16.82 17.11 -16.89
N VAL A 151 16.04 16.26 -16.22
CA VAL A 151 16.57 15.06 -15.55
C VAL A 151 15.78 13.82 -15.97
N SER A 152 16.36 12.64 -15.69
CA SER A 152 15.66 11.38 -15.94
C SER A 152 14.40 11.30 -15.08
N PRO A 153 13.21 11.10 -15.67
CA PRO A 153 11.97 10.98 -14.91
C PRO A 153 11.99 9.83 -13.91
N GLU A 154 12.66 8.72 -14.23
CA GLU A 154 12.74 7.57 -13.34
C GLU A 154 13.47 7.91 -12.04
N VAL A 155 14.60 8.60 -12.14
CA VAL A 155 15.38 9.04 -10.97
C VAL A 155 14.63 10.11 -10.20
N ALA A 156 14.07 11.09 -10.92
CA ALA A 156 13.36 12.20 -10.30
C ALA A 156 12.11 11.74 -9.54
N PHE A 157 11.30 10.85 -10.12
CA PHE A 157 10.06 10.37 -9.51
C PHE A 157 10.33 9.52 -8.27
N ALA A 158 11.41 8.73 -8.26
CA ALA A 158 11.84 7.99 -7.08
C ALA A 158 12.25 8.94 -5.94
N GLN A 159 13.04 9.97 -6.24
CA GLN A 159 13.46 10.93 -5.22
C GLN A 159 12.29 11.79 -4.71
N LEU A 160 11.43 12.27 -5.61
CA LEU A 160 10.21 12.99 -5.26
C LEU A 160 9.28 12.14 -4.38
N ALA A 161 9.18 10.84 -4.67
CA ALA A 161 8.44 9.92 -3.82
C ALA A 161 9.04 9.86 -2.42
N ASP A 162 10.35 9.68 -2.30
CA ASP A 162 11.02 9.62 -0.99
C ASP A 162 10.85 10.91 -0.18
N GLU A 163 10.87 12.08 -0.83
CA GLU A 163 10.66 13.39 -0.21
C GLU A 163 9.21 13.61 0.25
N ALA A 164 8.22 13.12 -0.52
CA ALA A 164 6.80 13.30 -0.22
C ALA A 164 6.28 12.33 0.87
N LEU A 165 6.94 11.19 1.07
CA LEU A 165 6.48 10.16 2.00
C LEU A 165 6.78 10.50 3.46
N PRO A 166 5.79 10.45 4.37
CA PRO A 166 6.02 10.69 5.80
C PRO A 166 7.06 9.74 6.40
N ALA A 167 7.81 10.23 7.39
CA ALA A 167 8.79 9.43 8.11
C ALA A 167 8.15 8.23 8.86
N ALA A 168 6.89 8.37 9.28
CA ALA A 168 6.14 7.31 9.94
C ALA A 168 5.60 6.23 8.99
N ALA A 169 5.60 6.49 7.67
CA ALA A 169 5.10 5.54 6.68
C ALA A 169 6.08 4.39 6.46
N THR A 170 5.58 3.15 6.53
CA THR A 170 6.36 1.96 6.25
C THR A 170 6.53 1.80 4.74
N ARG A 171 7.78 1.86 4.26
CA ARG A 171 8.10 1.68 2.85
C ARG A 171 7.80 0.26 2.41
N LEU A 172 7.09 0.13 1.29
CA LEU A 172 6.71 -1.16 0.71
C LEU A 172 6.54 -0.99 -0.81
N PRO A 173 7.65 -0.81 -1.55
CA PRO A 173 7.58 -0.59 -2.99
C PRO A 173 7.01 -1.84 -3.68
N ARG A 174 5.86 -1.68 -4.34
CA ARG A 174 5.23 -2.69 -5.20
C ARG A 174 4.79 -2.05 -6.49
N ALA A 175 4.99 -2.73 -7.60
CA ALA A 175 4.48 -2.32 -8.90
C ALA A 175 3.22 -3.11 -9.26
N TYR A 176 2.27 -2.44 -9.91
CA TYR A 176 1.07 -3.04 -10.50
C TYR A 176 1.08 -2.69 -11.98
N ASP A 177 1.13 -3.70 -12.85
CA ASP A 177 1.28 -3.59 -14.31
C ASP A 177 2.46 -2.70 -14.78
N GLN A 178 3.44 -2.43 -13.91
CA GLN A 178 4.51 -1.44 -14.11
C GLN A 178 4.03 0.02 -14.29
N LYS A 179 2.72 0.28 -14.12
CA LYS A 179 2.09 1.60 -14.32
C LYS A 179 1.81 2.32 -13.01
N VAL A 180 1.54 1.58 -11.94
CA VAL A 180 1.26 2.13 -10.61
C VAL A 180 2.21 1.52 -9.60
N ARG A 181 2.65 2.33 -8.65
CA ARG A 181 3.45 1.88 -7.52
C ARG A 181 2.69 2.12 -6.20
N LEU A 182 2.60 1.10 -5.35
CA LEU A 182 2.42 1.32 -3.92
C LEU A 182 3.81 1.59 -3.35
N LEU A 183 4.04 2.78 -2.82
CA LEU A 183 5.35 3.18 -2.31
C LEU A 183 5.51 2.85 -0.83
N ALA A 184 4.45 3.11 -0.07
CA ALA A 184 4.42 2.95 1.37
C ALA A 184 2.97 2.81 1.88
N TYR A 185 2.84 2.45 3.15
CA TYR A 185 1.57 2.52 3.87
C TYR A 185 1.79 3.04 5.28
N GLN A 186 0.74 3.58 5.88
CA GLN A 186 0.69 3.93 7.30
C GLN A 186 -0.59 3.33 7.88
N ALA A 187 -0.44 2.39 8.82
CA ALA A 187 -1.55 1.81 9.55
C ALA A 187 -1.53 2.36 10.98
N GLU A 188 -2.54 3.14 11.33
CA GLU A 188 -2.71 3.67 12.69
C GLU A 188 -3.55 2.71 13.53
N ALA A 189 -3.47 2.80 14.86
CA ALA A 189 -4.09 1.85 15.79
C ALA A 189 -3.58 0.40 15.63
N ASN A 190 -2.26 0.21 15.75
CA ASN A 190 -1.66 -1.11 15.98
C ASN A 190 -0.97 -1.10 17.36
N PRO A 191 -1.50 -1.80 18.38
CA PRO A 191 -2.62 -2.73 18.31
C PRO A 191 -3.99 -2.05 18.16
N ALA A 192 -4.95 -2.79 17.61
CA ALA A 192 -6.38 -2.45 17.57
C ALA A 192 -7.18 -3.41 18.47
N ALA A 193 -8.45 -3.08 18.75
CA ALA A 193 -9.39 -3.99 19.38
C ALA A 193 -10.59 -4.31 18.47
N PRO A 194 -11.31 -5.42 18.72
CA PRO A 194 -12.58 -5.69 18.04
C PRO A 194 -13.56 -4.50 18.15
N GLY A 195 -14.21 -4.18 17.03
CA GLY A 195 -15.14 -3.04 16.91
C GLY A 195 -14.48 -1.69 16.65
N ASP A 196 -13.15 -1.61 16.68
CA ASP A 196 -12.45 -0.37 16.35
C ASP A 196 -12.49 -0.10 14.83
N LYS A 197 -12.16 1.14 14.46
CA LYS A 197 -11.99 1.55 13.06
C LYS A 197 -10.51 1.76 12.81
N LEU A 198 -9.91 0.90 11.98
CA LEU A 198 -8.50 0.99 11.63
C LEU A 198 -8.32 2.04 10.53
N ALA A 199 -7.47 3.03 10.75
CA ALA A 199 -7.09 3.99 9.72
C ALA A 199 -5.87 3.47 8.96
N LEU A 200 -5.98 3.42 7.63
CA LEU A 200 -4.93 2.98 6.72
C LEU A 200 -4.73 4.03 5.63
N THR A 201 -3.54 4.60 5.53
CA THR A 201 -3.17 5.45 4.39
C THR A 201 -2.24 4.67 3.47
N LEU A 202 -2.60 4.62 2.19
CA LEU A 202 -1.80 4.03 1.12
C LEU A 202 -1.17 5.15 0.32
N TYR A 203 0.13 5.05 0.04
CA TYR A 203 0.83 6.05 -0.75
C TYR A 203 1.11 5.49 -2.13
N TRP A 204 0.33 5.94 -3.10
CA TRP A 204 0.41 5.51 -4.48
C TRP A 204 1.21 6.50 -5.32
N GLN A 205 1.82 6.02 -6.40
CA GLN A 205 2.41 6.87 -7.44
C GLN A 205 2.11 6.26 -8.80
N ALA A 206 1.53 7.06 -9.70
CA ALA A 206 1.44 6.70 -11.11
C ALA A 206 2.82 6.89 -11.78
N VAL A 207 3.23 5.93 -12.60
CA VAL A 207 4.46 5.99 -13.41
C VAL A 207 4.13 6.51 -14.81
N GLU A 208 2.93 6.22 -15.30
CA GLU A 208 2.33 6.72 -16.53
C GLU A 208 0.83 6.99 -16.31
N PRO A 209 0.17 7.77 -17.17
CA PRO A 209 -1.26 8.07 -17.04
C PRO A 209 -2.13 6.81 -17.10
N LEU A 210 -3.08 6.71 -16.17
CA LEU A 210 -4.02 5.60 -16.12
C LEU A 210 -5.24 5.92 -16.98
N LYS A 211 -5.38 5.22 -18.12
CA LYS A 211 -6.49 5.43 -19.06
C LYS A 211 -7.76 4.67 -18.69
N GLN A 212 -7.67 3.76 -17.72
CA GLN A 212 -8.79 2.93 -17.27
C GLN A 212 -9.04 3.17 -15.78
N GLU A 213 -10.32 3.23 -15.42
CA GLU A 213 -10.74 3.26 -14.02
C GLU A 213 -10.11 2.10 -13.24
N THR A 214 -9.54 2.41 -12.08
CA THR A 214 -8.81 1.45 -11.26
C THR A 214 -9.22 1.62 -9.81
N HIS A 215 -9.72 0.55 -9.20
CA HIS A 215 -10.20 0.55 -7.83
C HIS A 215 -9.22 -0.14 -6.90
N VAL A 216 -9.21 0.29 -5.64
CA VAL A 216 -8.46 -0.35 -4.55
C VAL A 216 -9.32 -1.42 -3.92
N THR A 217 -8.70 -2.56 -3.61
CA THR A 217 -9.27 -3.59 -2.72
C THR A 217 -8.43 -3.70 -1.46
N ILE A 218 -9.09 -3.69 -0.30
CA ILE A 218 -8.48 -3.92 1.01
C ILE A 218 -9.21 -5.09 1.66
N GLN A 219 -8.46 -6.11 2.04
CA GLN A 219 -8.98 -7.31 2.67
C GLN A 219 -8.29 -7.55 3.99
N ALA A 220 -9.05 -7.87 5.02
CA ALA A 220 -8.53 -8.26 6.32
C ALA A 220 -8.81 -9.73 6.59
N PHE A 221 -7.80 -10.48 7.02
CA PHE A 221 -7.87 -11.92 7.24
C PHE A 221 -7.46 -12.33 8.65
N LEU A 222 -8.21 -13.24 9.26
CA LEU A 222 -7.85 -13.99 10.45
C LEU A 222 -7.61 -15.46 10.07
N GLY A 223 -6.34 -15.87 10.03
CA GLY A 223 -5.96 -17.10 9.34
C GLY A 223 -6.39 -17.03 7.87
N GLU A 224 -7.15 -18.02 7.42
CA GLU A 224 -7.70 -18.08 6.06
C GLU A 224 -9.06 -17.35 5.91
N ASN A 225 -9.67 -16.93 7.02
CA ASN A 225 -11.01 -16.33 7.00
C ASN A 225 -10.92 -14.83 6.73
N ARG A 226 -11.52 -14.37 5.63
CA ARG A 226 -11.70 -12.94 5.38
C ARG A 226 -12.78 -12.37 6.30
N VAL A 227 -12.42 -11.35 7.09
CA VAL A 227 -13.31 -10.72 8.06
C VAL A 227 -13.72 -9.29 7.69
N ALA A 228 -13.00 -8.65 6.76
CA ALA A 228 -13.40 -7.38 6.15
C ALA A 228 -12.97 -7.33 4.69
N LEU A 229 -13.77 -6.64 3.87
CA LEU A 229 -13.52 -6.36 2.46
C LEU A 229 -14.01 -4.94 2.17
N LEU A 230 -13.11 -4.08 1.70
CA LEU A 230 -13.45 -2.77 1.16
C LEU A 230 -12.98 -2.74 -0.29
N ASN A 231 -13.89 -2.38 -1.19
CA ASN A 231 -13.61 -2.13 -2.60
C ASN A 231 -14.12 -0.75 -2.92
N GLY A 232 -13.34 0.05 -3.63
CA GLY A 232 -13.78 1.36 -4.05
C GLY A 232 -12.75 2.10 -4.85
N GLU A 233 -13.20 3.22 -5.40
CA GLU A 233 -12.33 4.22 -5.97
C GLU A 233 -11.38 4.75 -4.87
N PRO A 234 -10.10 5.00 -5.20
CA PRO A 234 -9.21 5.72 -4.29
C PRO A 234 -9.74 7.13 -3.99
N SER A 235 -9.18 7.80 -2.98
CA SER A 235 -9.61 9.14 -2.55
C SER A 235 -9.63 10.21 -3.65
N GLN A 236 -8.86 9.99 -4.72
CA GLN A 236 -8.92 10.72 -5.97
C GLN A 236 -8.98 9.70 -7.12
N PRO A 237 -9.82 9.90 -8.16
CA PRO A 237 -9.93 8.96 -9.28
C PRO A 237 -8.56 8.60 -9.83
N ALA A 238 -8.28 7.31 -10.01
CA ALA A 238 -6.97 6.85 -10.49
C ALA A 238 -6.63 7.43 -11.87
N THR A 239 -7.64 7.68 -12.70
CA THR A 239 -7.54 8.33 -14.01
C THR A 239 -7.11 9.80 -13.94
N SER A 240 -7.23 10.45 -12.79
CA SER A 240 -6.75 11.82 -12.55
C SER A 240 -5.30 11.89 -12.07
N TRP A 241 -4.71 10.75 -11.66
CA TRP A 241 -3.38 10.70 -11.08
C TRP A 241 -2.32 11.05 -12.10
N GLN A 242 -1.40 11.91 -11.66
CA GLN A 242 -0.34 12.38 -12.51
C GLN A 242 0.92 11.55 -12.35
N PRO A 243 1.65 11.28 -13.43
CA PRO A 243 2.94 10.62 -13.34
C PRO A 243 3.89 11.36 -12.40
N GLY A 244 4.48 10.62 -11.45
CA GLY A 244 5.43 11.15 -10.47
C GLY A 244 4.79 11.69 -9.19
N GLU A 245 3.51 12.07 -9.21
CA GLU A 245 2.78 12.53 -8.02
C GLU A 245 2.60 11.39 -7.01
N VAL A 246 2.72 11.71 -5.72
CA VAL A 246 2.37 10.79 -4.63
C VAL A 246 0.98 11.10 -4.12
N ILE A 247 0.08 10.12 -4.23
CA ILE A 247 -1.30 10.19 -3.77
C ILE A 247 -1.39 9.51 -2.40
N ALA A 248 -1.75 10.29 -1.39
CA ALA A 248 -2.09 9.78 -0.07
C ALA A 248 -3.57 9.39 -0.04
N ASP A 249 -3.84 8.10 -0.11
CA ASP A 249 -5.16 7.51 -0.21
C ASP A 249 -5.59 6.93 1.15
N ALA A 250 -6.49 7.63 1.83
CA ALA A 250 -6.86 7.35 3.21
C ALA A 250 -8.15 6.50 3.30
N TRP A 251 -8.03 5.36 3.99
CA TRP A 251 -9.10 4.38 4.19
C TRP A 251 -9.41 4.20 5.67
N THR A 252 -10.68 3.94 5.97
CA THR A 252 -11.15 3.53 7.30
C THR A 252 -11.75 2.15 7.22
N ILE A 253 -11.12 1.17 7.86
CA ILE A 253 -11.54 -0.24 7.86
C ILE A 253 -12.31 -0.51 9.16
N PRO A 254 -13.65 -0.68 9.12
CA PRO A 254 -14.42 -1.05 10.30
C PRO A 254 -14.16 -2.52 10.64
N LEU A 255 -13.64 -2.80 11.83
CA LEU A 255 -13.46 -4.16 12.31
C LEU A 255 -14.75 -4.65 12.98
N PRO A 256 -15.23 -5.88 12.69
CA PRO A 256 -16.36 -6.45 13.41
C PRO A 256 -16.12 -6.49 14.94
N ALA A 257 -17.17 -6.25 15.71
CA ALA A 257 -17.09 -6.19 17.17
C ALA A 257 -16.97 -7.57 17.84
N ASP A 258 -17.34 -8.63 17.12
CA ASP A 258 -17.32 -10.03 17.55
C ASP A 258 -16.05 -10.77 17.13
N LEU A 259 -15.06 -10.07 16.55
CA LEU A 259 -13.78 -10.69 16.22
C LEU A 259 -13.13 -11.32 17.46
N PRO A 260 -12.58 -12.54 17.34
CA PRO A 260 -11.82 -13.13 18.43
C PRO A 260 -10.56 -12.30 18.71
N ALA A 261 -10.22 -12.16 19.99
CA ALA A 261 -8.99 -11.54 20.44
C ALA A 261 -8.43 -12.28 21.69
N PRO A 262 -7.10 -12.38 21.85
CA PRO A 262 -6.09 -11.81 20.97
C PRO A 262 -5.99 -12.55 19.63
N ALA A 263 -5.63 -11.83 18.57
CA ALA A 263 -5.46 -12.37 17.22
C ALA A 263 -4.50 -11.50 16.38
N LEU A 264 -3.95 -12.06 15.30
CA LEU A 264 -3.07 -11.36 14.38
C LEU A 264 -3.76 -11.25 13.01
N LEU A 265 -4.25 -10.05 12.70
CA LEU A 265 -4.99 -9.73 11.49
C LEU A 265 -4.01 -9.43 10.36
N ARG A 266 -4.11 -10.15 9.23
CA ARG A 266 -3.34 -9.84 8.01
C ARG A 266 -4.13 -8.86 7.15
N LEU A 267 -3.50 -7.78 6.70
CA LEU A 267 -4.08 -6.86 5.74
C LEU A 267 -3.48 -7.07 4.36
N ASP A 268 -4.35 -7.29 3.38
CA ASP A 268 -4.00 -7.45 1.97
C ASP A 268 -4.55 -6.26 1.19
N VAL A 269 -3.72 -5.71 0.30
CA VAL A 269 -4.08 -4.58 -0.55
C VAL A 269 -3.74 -4.92 -2.00
N GLY A 270 -4.65 -4.56 -2.90
CA GLY A 270 -4.45 -4.69 -4.33
C GLY A 270 -5.21 -3.63 -5.12
N LEU A 271 -4.97 -3.64 -6.42
CA LEU A 271 -5.73 -2.86 -7.39
C LEU A 271 -6.51 -3.82 -8.30
N PHE A 272 -7.63 -3.38 -8.85
CA PHE A 272 -8.39 -4.13 -9.84
C PHE A 272 -9.15 -3.20 -10.78
N TYR A 273 -9.45 -3.69 -11.98
CA TYR A 273 -10.32 -2.97 -12.91
C TYR A 273 -11.79 -3.24 -12.56
N PRO A 274 -12.61 -2.21 -12.28
CA PRO A 274 -13.98 -2.40 -11.77
C PRO A 274 -14.92 -3.06 -12.78
N ASP A 275 -14.71 -2.85 -14.08
CA ASP A 275 -15.57 -3.40 -15.13
C ASP A 275 -15.38 -4.91 -15.32
N THR A 276 -14.14 -5.39 -15.13
CA THR A 276 -13.78 -6.80 -15.36
C THR A 276 -13.59 -7.59 -14.07
N LEU A 277 -13.46 -6.90 -12.93
CA LEU A 277 -13.09 -7.44 -11.62
C LEU A 277 -11.76 -8.21 -11.64
N VAL A 278 -10.90 -7.95 -12.63
CA VAL A 278 -9.60 -8.59 -12.74
C VAL A 278 -8.62 -7.90 -11.79
N PRO A 279 -8.03 -8.63 -10.81
CA PRO A 279 -7.02 -8.06 -9.94
C PRO A 279 -5.71 -7.85 -10.71
N LEU A 280 -5.06 -6.74 -10.43
CA LEU A 280 -3.73 -6.42 -10.89
C LEU A 280 -2.70 -7.15 -10.03
N GLN A 281 -1.73 -7.81 -10.67
CA GLN A 281 -0.69 -8.53 -9.96
C GLN A 281 0.32 -7.53 -9.37
N ALA A 282 0.67 -7.75 -8.10
CA ALA A 282 1.67 -6.96 -7.40
C ALA A 282 3.06 -7.59 -7.61
N GLN A 283 4.05 -6.78 -7.95
CA GLN A 283 5.43 -7.19 -8.14
C GLN A 283 6.38 -6.40 -7.24
N ASN A 284 7.44 -7.03 -6.74
CA ASN A 284 8.50 -6.33 -6.01
C ASN A 284 9.47 -5.62 -6.98
N LEU A 285 10.51 -4.99 -6.44
CA LEU A 285 11.54 -4.30 -7.24
C LEU A 285 12.37 -5.22 -8.15
N GLN A 286 12.30 -6.54 -7.93
CA GLN A 286 12.94 -7.57 -8.73
C GLN A 286 11.99 -8.14 -9.80
N SER A 287 10.79 -7.56 -9.96
CA SER A 287 9.74 -8.03 -10.86
C SER A 287 9.23 -9.43 -10.54
N GLU A 288 9.33 -9.86 -9.28
CA GLU A 288 8.77 -11.11 -8.80
C GLU A 288 7.36 -10.85 -8.26
N ASP A 289 6.42 -11.72 -8.60
CA ASP A 289 5.06 -11.65 -8.08
C ASP A 289 5.06 -11.84 -6.56
N VAL A 290 4.38 -10.93 -5.86
CA VAL A 290 4.29 -10.94 -4.40
C VAL A 290 2.83 -11.00 -3.92
N PRO A 291 2.57 -11.66 -2.79
CA PRO A 291 1.23 -11.67 -2.20
C PRO A 291 0.73 -10.26 -1.87
N GLY A 292 -0.59 -10.05 -1.89
CA GLY A 292 -1.20 -8.76 -1.53
C GLY A 292 -1.00 -8.31 -0.08
N ALA A 293 -0.52 -9.18 0.81
CA ALA A 293 -0.33 -8.87 2.23
C ALA A 293 0.69 -7.74 2.45
N ILE A 294 0.26 -6.61 3.03
CA ILE A 294 1.13 -5.44 3.28
C ILE A 294 1.60 -5.34 4.73
N THR A 295 0.81 -5.83 5.69
CA THR A 295 1.13 -5.74 7.12
C THR A 295 0.30 -6.70 7.96
N ARG A 296 0.64 -6.79 9.25
CA ARG A 296 -0.14 -7.51 10.26
C ARG A 296 -0.46 -6.59 11.43
N ILE A 297 -1.73 -6.60 11.85
CA ILE A 297 -2.24 -5.79 12.96
C ILE A 297 -2.55 -6.72 14.13
N ARG A 298 -2.03 -6.39 15.31
CA ARG A 298 -2.36 -7.11 16.54
C ARG A 298 -3.75 -6.68 17.00
N LEU A 299 -4.68 -7.62 17.07
CA LEU A 299 -5.99 -7.44 17.68
C LEU A 299 -5.93 -7.89 19.14
N LEU A 300 -6.13 -6.96 20.06
CA LEU A 300 -6.08 -7.24 21.49
C LEU A 300 -7.48 -7.10 22.11
N PRO A 301 -7.82 -7.92 23.10
CA PRO A 301 -9.08 -7.75 23.81
C PRO A 301 -9.04 -6.46 24.63
N LYS A 302 -10.17 -5.74 24.72
CA LYS A 302 -10.28 -4.54 25.58
C LYS A 302 -10.08 -4.86 27.05
N LEU A 303 -10.38 -6.10 27.45
CA LEU A 303 -10.16 -6.63 28.78
C LEU A 303 -9.47 -7.98 28.67
N TRP A 304 -8.26 -8.08 29.23
CA TRP A 304 -7.56 -9.35 29.33
C TRP A 304 -8.18 -10.20 30.44
N GLN A 305 -8.43 -11.47 30.14
CA GLN A 305 -8.79 -12.42 31.19
C GLN A 305 -7.53 -12.80 31.96
N THR A 306 -7.41 -12.31 33.19
CA THR A 306 -6.38 -12.75 34.14
C THR A 306 -6.82 -14.04 34.82
N TYR A 307 -5.89 -14.97 35.01
CA TYR A 307 -6.16 -16.18 35.78
C TYR A 307 -6.41 -15.84 37.26
N ALA A 308 -7.53 -16.31 37.79
CA ALA A 308 -7.88 -16.22 39.22
C ALA A 308 -8.53 -17.53 39.70
N GLY A 309 -8.19 -18.65 39.06
CA GLY A 309 -8.75 -19.97 39.35
C GLY A 309 -8.10 -20.67 40.55
N GLU A 310 -8.56 -21.88 40.83
CA GLU A 310 -8.20 -22.66 42.02
C GLU A 310 -6.83 -23.36 41.95
N HIS A 311 -6.19 -23.36 40.77
CA HIS A 311 -4.92 -24.04 40.51
C HIS A 311 -3.84 -23.07 40.00
N PRO A 312 -3.41 -22.09 40.83
CA PRO A 312 -2.31 -21.20 40.46
C PRO A 312 -1.02 -22.00 40.33
N LEU A 313 -0.26 -21.66 39.29
CA LEU A 313 1.05 -22.21 39.01
C LEU A 313 2.09 -21.09 38.96
N ASN A 314 3.36 -21.46 39.15
CA ASN A 314 4.45 -20.52 39.07
C ASN A 314 5.65 -21.19 38.39
N PHE A 315 5.49 -21.42 37.08
CA PHE A 315 6.50 -22.03 36.23
C PHE A 315 6.88 -21.10 35.08
N THR A 316 8.17 -21.01 34.79
CA THR A 316 8.71 -20.18 33.70
C THR A 316 9.27 -21.07 32.61
N PHE A 317 9.06 -20.69 31.35
CA PHE A 317 9.51 -21.40 30.16
C PHE A 317 10.39 -20.47 29.31
N GLY A 318 11.64 -20.88 29.09
CA GLY A 318 12.63 -20.16 28.27
C GLY A 318 12.88 -18.72 28.71
N ASP A 319 12.71 -18.42 30.00
CA ASP A 319 12.76 -17.07 30.59
C ASP A 319 11.80 -16.04 29.96
N ALA A 320 10.90 -16.47 29.07
CA ALA A 320 10.08 -15.60 28.24
C ALA A 320 8.58 -15.80 28.44
N VAL A 321 8.15 -16.94 29.00
CA VAL A 321 6.73 -17.25 29.22
C VAL A 321 6.51 -17.78 30.62
N HIS A 322 5.44 -17.32 31.25
CA HIS A 322 5.01 -17.77 32.57
C HIS A 322 3.69 -18.53 32.45
N LEU A 323 3.61 -19.69 33.10
CA LEU A 323 2.37 -20.46 33.25
C LEU A 323 1.72 -20.07 34.59
N ASN A 324 0.68 -19.25 34.54
CA ASN A 324 -0.01 -18.70 35.71
C ASN A 324 -0.90 -19.72 36.42
N GLY A 325 -1.39 -20.72 35.69
CA GLY A 325 -2.37 -21.66 36.22
C GLY A 325 -3.10 -22.43 35.13
N TYR A 326 -4.02 -23.28 35.58
CA TYR A 326 -4.89 -24.04 34.69
C TYR A 326 -6.30 -24.22 35.25
N GLU A 327 -7.23 -24.58 34.37
CA GLU A 327 -8.54 -25.11 34.71
C GLU A 327 -8.68 -26.49 34.11
N ILE A 328 -9.38 -27.39 34.80
CA ILE A 328 -9.63 -28.75 34.33
C ILE A 328 -11.09 -29.12 34.57
N THR A 329 -11.74 -29.66 33.54
CA THR A 329 -13.07 -30.25 33.63
C THR A 329 -13.01 -31.67 33.11
N ARG A 330 -13.61 -32.62 33.86
CA ARG A 330 -13.75 -34.01 33.42
C ARG A 330 -15.15 -34.24 32.88
N ALA A 331 -15.26 -34.93 31.75
CA ALA A 331 -16.55 -35.35 31.24
C ALA A 331 -17.30 -36.23 32.26
N LYS A 332 -18.63 -36.15 32.27
CA LYS A 332 -19.47 -36.86 33.26
C LYS A 332 -19.33 -38.38 33.20
N ASP A 333 -19.09 -38.92 32.01
CA ASP A 333 -18.82 -40.34 31.76
C ASP A 333 -17.35 -40.72 32.00
N GLY A 334 -16.50 -39.74 32.31
CA GLY A 334 -15.08 -39.92 32.56
C GLY A 334 -14.24 -40.15 31.30
N SER A 335 -14.81 -39.99 30.10
CA SER A 335 -14.17 -40.30 28.80
C SER A 335 -13.16 -39.25 28.33
N SER A 336 -13.17 -38.05 28.90
CA SER A 336 -12.30 -36.96 28.45
C SER A 336 -11.99 -35.95 29.55
N LEU A 337 -10.92 -35.19 29.33
CA LEU A 337 -10.49 -34.04 30.12
C LEU A 337 -10.37 -32.82 29.20
N ASP A 338 -11.04 -31.74 29.59
CA ASP A 338 -10.85 -30.41 29.01
C ASP A 338 -9.95 -29.60 29.94
N ILE A 339 -8.81 -29.14 29.43
CA ILE A 339 -7.80 -28.40 30.20
C ILE A 339 -7.53 -27.07 29.51
N THR A 340 -7.67 -25.97 30.26
CA THR A 340 -7.27 -24.63 29.79
C THR A 340 -6.01 -24.20 30.53
N LEU A 341 -4.93 -23.92 29.81
CA LEU A 341 -3.71 -23.36 30.39
C LEU A 341 -3.69 -21.84 30.21
N TYR A 342 -3.21 -21.13 31.21
CA TYR A 342 -3.17 -19.67 31.24
C TYR A 342 -1.72 -19.17 31.23
N TRP A 343 -1.32 -18.56 30.11
CA TRP A 343 0.04 -18.11 29.84
C TRP A 343 0.15 -16.59 29.96
N LYS A 344 1.34 -16.13 30.32
CA LYS A 344 1.72 -14.72 30.26
C LYS A 344 3.10 -14.55 29.64
N SER A 345 3.24 -13.66 28.68
CA SER A 345 4.55 -13.28 28.13
C SER A 345 5.31 -12.44 29.16
N LEU A 346 6.56 -12.80 29.41
CA LEU A 346 7.52 -12.04 30.20
C LEU A 346 8.50 -11.28 29.30
N ALA A 347 8.82 -11.85 28.13
CA ALA A 347 9.71 -11.29 27.12
C ALA A 347 9.17 -11.61 25.70
N PRO A 348 9.59 -10.88 24.66
CA PRO A 348 9.29 -11.25 23.28
C PRO A 348 9.79 -12.66 22.95
N LEU A 349 9.02 -13.40 22.16
CA LEU A 349 9.43 -14.72 21.66
C LEU A 349 9.86 -14.62 20.20
N GLU A 350 10.92 -15.33 19.83
CA GLU A 350 11.47 -15.31 18.46
C GLU A 350 10.81 -16.34 17.53
N SER A 351 9.93 -17.18 18.06
CA SER A 351 9.33 -18.30 17.32
C SER A 351 7.89 -18.55 17.74
N ASP A 352 7.19 -19.30 16.90
CA ASP A 352 5.84 -19.79 17.17
C ASP A 352 5.95 -21.13 17.90
N TYR A 353 5.46 -21.19 19.13
CA TYR A 353 5.52 -22.35 19.99
C TYR A 353 4.15 -23.02 20.11
N THR A 354 4.17 -24.35 20.20
CA THR A 354 3.01 -25.18 20.49
C THR A 354 3.01 -25.52 21.97
N ALA A 355 1.87 -25.31 22.64
CA ALA A 355 1.67 -25.74 24.01
C ALA A 355 1.22 -27.21 24.00
N PHE A 356 1.70 -27.99 24.98
CA PHE A 356 1.29 -29.39 25.15
C PHE A 356 0.76 -29.66 26.55
N VAL A 357 -0.14 -30.64 26.64
CA VAL A 357 -0.53 -31.30 27.89
C VAL A 357 -0.40 -32.79 27.70
N HIS A 358 0.37 -33.45 28.57
CA HIS A 358 0.55 -34.89 28.59
C HIS A 358 -0.06 -35.47 29.86
N LEU A 359 -0.80 -36.57 29.73
CA LEU A 359 -1.24 -37.41 30.84
C LEU A 359 -0.35 -38.64 30.89
N LEU A 360 0.41 -38.82 31.98
CA LEU A 360 1.31 -39.95 32.17
C LEU A 360 0.71 -40.99 33.14
N ARG A 361 0.95 -42.26 32.83
CA ARG A 361 0.67 -43.41 33.71
C ARG A 361 1.63 -43.42 34.91
N PRO A 362 1.34 -44.23 35.96
CA PRO A 362 2.25 -44.41 37.09
C PRO A 362 3.67 -44.86 36.72
N ASP A 363 3.82 -45.57 35.60
CA ASP A 363 5.12 -46.03 35.08
C ASP A 363 5.85 -44.98 34.22
N GLY A 364 5.29 -43.77 34.09
CA GLY A 364 5.82 -42.67 33.29
C GLY A 364 5.46 -42.74 31.80
N SER A 365 4.77 -43.79 31.34
CA SER A 365 4.35 -43.91 29.94
C SER A 365 3.17 -42.98 29.60
N LEU A 366 3.10 -42.50 28.36
CA LEU A 366 2.06 -41.58 27.92
C LEU A 366 0.69 -42.27 27.80
N ALA A 367 -0.29 -41.79 28.56
CA ALA A 367 -1.68 -42.25 28.53
C ALA A 367 -2.54 -41.50 27.49
N ALA A 368 -2.38 -40.17 27.43
CA ALA A 368 -3.06 -39.28 26.49
C ALA A 368 -2.27 -37.98 26.34
N GLN A 369 -2.46 -37.24 25.24
CA GLN A 369 -1.84 -35.94 25.04
C GLN A 369 -2.70 -35.00 24.20
N SER A 370 -2.39 -33.71 24.26
CA SER A 370 -2.96 -32.69 23.38
C SER A 370 -1.94 -31.58 23.16
N ASP A 371 -1.68 -31.27 21.89
CA ASP A 371 -0.73 -30.28 21.42
C ASP A 371 -1.48 -29.24 20.58
N VAL A 372 -1.47 -27.97 21.02
CA VAL A 372 -2.21 -26.90 20.35
C VAL A 372 -1.42 -25.60 20.36
N ALA A 373 -1.58 -24.81 19.30
CA ALA A 373 -1.12 -23.43 19.31
C ALA A 373 -1.96 -22.62 20.32
N PRO A 374 -1.33 -21.80 21.17
CA PRO A 374 -2.04 -20.84 22.01
C PRO A 374 -2.98 -19.92 21.21
N ALA A 375 -3.97 -19.33 21.88
CA ALA A 375 -4.97 -18.45 21.29
C ALA A 375 -5.67 -19.05 20.05
N LYS A 376 -5.87 -20.37 20.06
CA LYS A 376 -6.47 -21.15 18.94
C LYS A 376 -5.69 -21.00 17.62
N GLY A 377 -4.39 -20.68 17.69
CA GLY A 377 -3.54 -20.41 16.52
C GLY A 377 -3.80 -19.06 15.84
N LEU A 378 -4.73 -18.24 16.35
CA LEU A 378 -5.01 -16.91 15.78
C LEU A 378 -4.01 -15.85 16.23
N TYR A 379 -3.29 -16.10 17.34
CA TYR A 379 -2.29 -15.20 17.87
C TYR A 379 -0.97 -15.95 18.14
N PRO A 380 -0.09 -16.04 17.12
CA PRO A 380 1.18 -16.76 17.24
C PRO A 380 2.04 -16.20 18.38
N THR A 381 2.80 -17.06 19.06
CA THR A 381 3.61 -16.64 20.22
C THR A 381 4.70 -15.65 19.84
N SER A 382 5.21 -15.67 18.59
CA SER A 382 6.15 -14.64 18.11
C SER A 382 5.55 -13.22 18.06
N ALA A 383 4.21 -13.10 18.05
CA ALA A 383 3.52 -11.82 18.08
C ALA A 383 3.28 -11.29 19.51
N TRP A 384 3.54 -12.10 20.55
CA TRP A 384 3.31 -11.70 21.94
C TRP A 384 4.29 -10.61 22.36
N GLN A 385 3.78 -9.61 23.06
CA GLN A 385 4.58 -8.61 23.77
C GLN A 385 4.59 -8.90 25.28
N PRO A 386 5.62 -8.44 26.00
CA PRO A 386 5.69 -8.57 27.46
C PRO A 386 4.42 -8.07 28.16
N GLY A 387 3.92 -8.88 29.09
CA GLY A 387 2.73 -8.59 29.88
C GLY A 387 1.41 -9.11 29.29
N GLU A 388 1.39 -9.54 28.03
CA GLU A 388 0.20 -10.10 27.39
C GLU A 388 -0.13 -11.50 27.88
N ASN A 389 -1.43 -11.82 27.91
CA ASN A 389 -1.92 -13.11 28.36
C ASN A 389 -2.46 -13.93 27.19
N ALA A 390 -2.39 -15.25 27.26
CA ALA A 390 -3.04 -16.11 26.29
C ALA A 390 -3.50 -17.40 26.92
N GLN A 391 -4.44 -18.07 26.27
CA GLN A 391 -4.95 -19.37 26.69
C GLN A 391 -4.65 -20.42 25.64
N SER A 392 -4.38 -21.65 26.08
CA SER A 392 -4.42 -22.83 25.21
C SER A 392 -5.48 -23.79 25.74
N TYR A 393 -6.31 -24.32 24.83
CA TYR A 393 -7.43 -25.20 25.17
C TYR A 393 -7.12 -26.61 24.68
N HIS A 394 -6.98 -27.53 25.61
CA HIS A 394 -6.56 -28.91 25.37
C HIS A 394 -7.74 -29.85 25.64
N HIS A 395 -7.98 -30.77 24.71
CA HIS A 395 -8.96 -31.85 24.86
C HIS A 395 -8.23 -33.18 24.83
N LEU A 396 -8.27 -33.93 25.94
CA LEU A 396 -7.65 -35.25 26.04
C LEU A 396 -8.75 -36.31 26.08
N THR A 397 -8.82 -37.14 25.05
CA THR A 397 -9.65 -38.35 25.06
C THR A 397 -8.96 -39.44 25.89
N LEU A 398 -9.68 -40.00 26.87
CA LEU A 398 -9.19 -41.08 27.72
C LEU A 398 -9.65 -42.42 27.17
N ALA A 399 -8.73 -43.37 27.03
CA ALA A 399 -9.08 -44.72 26.62
C ALA A 399 -9.96 -45.39 27.70
N PRO A 400 -10.99 -46.16 27.31
CA PRO A 400 -11.94 -46.75 28.26
C PRO A 400 -11.31 -47.84 29.14
N ASP A 401 -10.15 -48.37 28.74
CA ASP A 401 -9.41 -49.44 29.41
C ASP A 401 -8.22 -48.92 30.23
N LEU A 402 -8.12 -47.60 30.46
CA LEU A 402 -7.09 -47.05 31.36
C LEU A 402 -7.23 -47.66 32.76
N PRO A 403 -6.17 -48.32 33.30
CA PRO A 403 -6.22 -48.90 34.63
C PRO A 403 -6.49 -47.86 35.72
N PRO A 404 -7.18 -48.23 36.81
CA PRO A 404 -7.27 -47.38 37.99
C PRO A 404 -5.87 -47.06 38.53
N GLY A 405 -5.64 -45.81 38.91
CA GLY A 405 -4.32 -45.37 39.33
C GLY A 405 -4.20 -43.85 39.43
N GLU A 406 -3.02 -43.40 39.88
CA GLU A 406 -2.65 -42.00 39.89
C GLU A 406 -1.88 -41.65 38.62
N TYR A 407 -2.40 -40.71 37.87
CA TYR A 407 -1.84 -40.22 36.62
C TYR A 407 -1.30 -38.81 36.83
N THR A 408 -0.19 -38.49 36.17
CA THR A 408 0.45 -37.17 36.28
C THR A 408 0.13 -36.34 35.04
N LEU A 409 -0.31 -35.09 35.22
CA LEU A 409 -0.46 -34.11 34.14
C LEU A 409 0.82 -33.28 34.03
N LEU A 410 1.42 -33.26 32.85
CA LEU A 410 2.53 -32.38 32.49
C LEU A 410 2.08 -31.34 31.47
N ALA A 411 2.65 -30.14 31.53
CA ALA A 411 2.47 -29.10 30.52
C ALA A 411 3.79 -28.43 30.16
N GLY A 412 3.86 -27.88 28.95
CA GLY A 412 4.99 -27.07 28.50
C GLY A 412 4.78 -26.53 27.10
N MET A 413 5.86 -26.00 26.52
CA MET A 413 5.90 -25.46 25.18
C MET A 413 7.09 -26.01 24.40
N TYR A 414 6.90 -26.22 23.10
CA TYR A 414 7.97 -26.62 22.19
C TYR A 414 7.88 -25.91 20.85
N ARG A 415 9.00 -25.83 20.15
CA ARG A 415 9.07 -25.25 18.81
C ARG A 415 8.72 -26.35 17.78
N PRO A 416 7.70 -26.17 16.94
CA PRO A 416 7.19 -27.24 16.07
C PRO A 416 8.10 -27.59 14.89
N ASP A 417 9.05 -26.72 14.54
CA ASP A 417 10.01 -26.92 13.45
C ASP A 417 11.10 -27.96 13.79
N ASN A 418 11.55 -28.01 15.05
CA ASN A 418 12.63 -28.89 15.51
C ASN A 418 12.32 -29.70 16.77
N TRP A 419 11.09 -29.58 17.28
CA TRP A 419 10.58 -30.30 18.46
C TRP A 419 11.29 -29.95 19.78
N GLU A 420 12.04 -28.85 19.81
CA GLU A 420 12.77 -28.42 20.99
C GLU A 420 11.83 -27.80 22.02
N ARG A 421 11.89 -28.31 23.25
CA ARG A 421 11.11 -27.79 24.38
C ARG A 421 11.78 -26.60 25.00
N LEU A 422 10.99 -25.57 25.33
CA LEU A 422 11.48 -24.44 26.12
C LEU A 422 11.94 -24.92 27.50
N PRO A 423 13.15 -24.55 27.96
CA PRO A 423 13.62 -24.86 29.32
C PRO A 423 12.59 -24.46 30.35
N ALA A 424 12.21 -25.38 31.25
CA ALA A 424 11.18 -25.13 32.25
C ALA A 424 11.80 -24.98 33.63
N LEU A 425 11.41 -23.92 34.35
CA LEU A 425 11.91 -23.59 35.68
C LEU A 425 10.76 -23.53 36.70
N ASP A 426 11.02 -23.98 37.93
CA ASP A 426 10.12 -23.76 39.07
C ASP A 426 10.20 -22.33 39.63
N ALA A 427 9.37 -22.05 40.63
CA ALA A 427 9.32 -20.74 41.30
C ALA A 427 10.64 -20.33 41.98
N ALA A 428 11.53 -21.29 42.27
CA ALA A 428 12.84 -21.05 42.86
C ALA A 428 13.95 -20.95 41.79
N GLY A 429 13.61 -21.10 40.51
CA GLY A 429 14.55 -21.05 39.39
C GLY A 429 15.27 -22.37 39.12
N ASN A 430 14.82 -23.49 39.68
CA ASN A 430 15.42 -24.80 39.39
C ASN A 430 14.87 -25.37 38.09
N ALA A 431 15.74 -25.99 37.29
CA ALA A 431 15.33 -26.67 36.07
C ALA A 431 14.46 -27.91 36.37
N LEU A 432 13.39 -28.05 35.59
CA LEU A 432 12.46 -29.17 35.65
C LEU A 432 12.89 -30.27 34.67
N PRO A 433 12.65 -31.55 35.03
CA PRO A 433 12.91 -32.66 34.12
C PRO A 433 12.06 -32.54 32.83
N ASP A 434 12.62 -33.02 31.72
CA ASP A 434 11.99 -33.02 30.39
C ASP A 434 11.44 -31.67 29.90
N ASN A 435 11.91 -30.57 30.50
CA ASN A 435 11.44 -29.22 30.23
C ASN A 435 9.91 -29.11 30.31
N ALA A 436 9.31 -29.78 31.30
CA ALA A 436 7.87 -29.84 31.49
C ALA A 436 7.49 -29.61 32.96
N ALA A 437 6.40 -28.88 33.17
CA ALA A 437 5.85 -28.63 34.50
C ALA A 437 4.80 -29.68 34.86
N THR A 438 4.93 -30.29 36.04
CA THR A 438 3.83 -31.07 36.63
C THR A 438 2.74 -30.13 37.11
N ILE A 439 1.60 -30.11 36.41
CA ILE A 439 0.49 -29.21 36.71
C ILE A 439 -0.53 -29.82 37.68
N GLY A 440 -0.61 -31.15 37.75
CA GLY A 440 -1.51 -31.81 38.70
C GLY A 440 -1.47 -33.34 38.62
N ASN A 441 -2.12 -33.99 39.57
CA ASN A 441 -2.31 -35.45 39.60
C ASN A 441 -3.80 -35.78 39.49
N LEU A 442 -4.13 -36.81 38.72
CA LEU A 442 -5.49 -37.28 38.50
C LEU A 442 -5.63 -38.72 38.98
N LYS A 443 -6.62 -38.99 39.83
CA LYS A 443 -6.96 -40.34 40.25
C LYS A 443 -8.09 -40.91 39.38
N LEU A 444 -7.77 -41.91 38.57
CA LEU A 444 -8.75 -42.70 37.84
C LEU A 444 -9.21 -43.87 38.74
N LYS A 445 -10.52 -44.10 38.78
CA LYS A 445 -11.18 -45.11 39.64
C LYS A 445 -11.69 -46.27 38.82
#